data_AF-A0A9C9SPX4-F1
#
_entry.id   AF-A0A9C9SPX4-F1
#
_cell.length_a   1.000
_cell.length_b   1.000
_cell.length_c   1.000
_cell.angle_alpha   90.00
_cell.angle_beta   90.00
_cell.angle_gamma   90.00
#
_symmetry.space_group_name_H-M   'P 1'
#
loop_
_entity.id
_entity.type
_entity.pdbx_description
1 polymer ?
#
loop_
_entity_poly.entity_id
_entity_poly.type
_entity_poly.pdbx_seq_one_letter_code
_entity_poly.pdbx_strand_id
1 'polypeptide(L)'
;MYLLSKYLLLTTFAILTFGCNKEKCELYDYLVIGKWDWIETVYPLTGKVLNPQTEGLTMALEFSNQGLVKGYTNDSLCYSIDYRIEKYSTDPDKYEFIFDSELRAQFRLVEDSMFLNSAYNPYDGGPVGLYLRLE
;
A
#
# COMPACT_ATOMS: atom_id res chain seq x y z
N MET A 1 41.91 42.14 20.31
CA MET A 1 41.31 41.35 19.22
C MET A 1 40.80 40.00 19.75
N TYR A 2 39.81 40.00 20.66
CA TYR A 2 39.28 38.79 21.31
C TYR A 2 37.74 38.77 21.43
N LEU A 3 37.04 39.74 20.83
CA LEU A 3 35.59 39.90 20.96
C LEU A 3 34.79 39.23 19.83
N LEU A 4 35.42 38.88 18.71
CA LEU A 4 34.75 38.27 17.54
C LEU A 4 34.52 36.75 17.70
N SER A 5 35.20 36.08 18.64
CA SER A 5 35.16 34.62 18.80
C SER A 5 33.94 34.08 19.54
N LYS A 6 33.19 34.93 20.26
CA LYS A 6 32.05 34.47 21.10
C LYS A 6 30.71 34.47 20.37
N TYR A 7 30.58 35.22 19.27
CA TYR A 7 29.34 35.31 18.50
C TYR A 7 29.27 34.33 17.32
N LEU A 8 30.42 33.78 16.89
CA LEU A 8 30.49 32.80 15.80
C LEU A 8 29.98 31.41 16.20
N LEU A 9 29.98 31.09 17.50
CA LEU A 9 29.52 29.82 18.05
C LEU A 9 27.99 29.77 18.26
N LEU A 10 27.32 30.93 18.24
CA LEU A 10 25.88 31.02 18.49
C LEU A 10 25.04 30.90 17.20
N THR A 11 25.66 31.13 16.03
CA THR A 11 24.96 31.10 14.74
C THR A 11 24.92 29.71 14.09
N THR A 12 25.77 28.77 14.50
CA THR A 12 25.79 27.41 13.95
C THR A 12 24.75 26.46 14.55
N PHE A 13 24.07 26.84 15.65
CA PHE A 13 23.00 26.02 16.25
C PHE A 13 21.61 26.25 15.64
N ALA A 14 21.45 27.31 14.83
CA ALA A 14 20.14 27.72 14.31
C ALA A 14 19.71 27.01 13.00
N ILE A 15 20.59 26.23 12.37
CA ILE A 15 20.33 25.63 11.03
C ILE A 15 19.87 24.15 11.12
N LEU A 16 19.86 23.55 12.33
CA LEU A 16 19.50 22.14 12.49
C LEU A 16 18.00 21.88 12.69
N THR A 17 17.14 22.89 12.62
CA THR A 17 15.69 22.72 12.81
C THR A 17 14.90 22.74 11.49
N PHE A 18 15.50 22.29 10.39
CA PHE A 18 14.68 21.79 9.27
C PHE A 18 14.00 20.51 9.75
N GLY A 19 12.85 20.70 10.38
CA GLY A 19 11.96 19.65 10.80
C GLY A 19 11.62 18.80 9.58
N CYS A 20 12.12 17.57 9.58
CA CYS A 20 11.53 16.50 8.83
C CYS A 20 10.10 16.37 9.35
N ASN A 21 9.13 16.89 8.60
CA ASN A 21 7.72 16.55 8.79
C ASN A 21 7.63 15.04 8.51
N LYS A 22 7.85 14.23 9.55
CA LYS A 22 7.40 12.85 9.53
C LYS A 22 5.89 12.94 9.66
N GLU A 23 5.24 13.09 8.52
CA GLU A 23 3.86 12.62 8.39
C GLU A 23 3.82 11.23 9.01
N LYS A 24 2.87 11.02 9.92
CA LYS A 24 2.74 9.79 10.69
C LYS A 24 2.34 8.68 9.71
N CYS A 25 3.32 8.09 9.03
CA CYS A 25 3.14 6.84 8.30
C CYS A 25 2.74 5.79 9.34
N GLU A 26 1.56 5.20 9.19
CA GLU A 26 1.14 4.13 10.07
C GLU A 26 1.96 2.87 9.75
N LEU A 27 2.15 1.98 10.73
CA LEU A 27 2.95 0.75 10.57
C LEU A 27 2.56 -0.06 9.31
N TYR A 28 1.27 -0.04 8.96
CA TYR A 28 0.72 -0.74 7.79
C TYR A 28 1.18 -0.17 6.45
N ASP A 29 1.50 1.12 6.37
CA ASP A 29 2.00 1.74 5.14
C ASP A 29 3.30 1.08 4.71
N TYR A 30 4.19 0.81 5.67
CA TYR A 30 5.46 0.14 5.42
C TYR A 30 5.29 -1.35 5.11
N LEU A 31 4.31 -2.01 5.74
CA LEU A 31 4.06 -3.43 5.51
C LEU A 31 3.50 -3.71 4.12
N VAL A 32 2.85 -2.76 3.44
CA VAL A 32 2.33 -2.99 2.10
C VAL A 32 3.40 -2.79 1.00
N ILE A 33 4.43 -1.98 1.26
CA ILE A 33 5.44 -1.63 0.26
C ILE A 33 6.11 -2.88 -0.31
N GLY A 34 6.26 -2.93 -1.63
CA GLY A 34 6.87 -4.05 -2.36
C GLY A 34 5.98 -4.59 -3.48
N LYS A 35 6.46 -5.66 -4.12
CA LYS A 35 5.76 -6.34 -5.21
C LYS A 35 5.03 -7.58 -4.69
N TRP A 36 3.82 -7.79 -5.19
CA TRP A 36 2.88 -8.81 -4.80
C TRP A 36 2.35 -9.53 -6.03
N ASP A 37 2.65 -10.81 -6.15
CA ASP A 37 2.21 -11.64 -7.28
C ASP A 37 0.85 -12.26 -6.98
N TRP A 38 -0.04 -12.16 -7.95
CA TRP A 38 -1.37 -12.76 -7.88
C TRP A 38 -1.30 -14.27 -7.96
N ILE A 39 -1.88 -14.94 -6.95
CA ILE A 39 -1.98 -16.40 -6.90
C ILE A 39 -3.34 -16.86 -7.41
N GLU A 40 -4.40 -16.26 -6.86
CA GLU A 40 -5.76 -16.59 -7.25
C GLU A 40 -6.76 -15.51 -6.87
N THR A 41 -7.93 -15.54 -7.50
CA THR A 41 -9.11 -14.77 -7.10
C THR A 41 -10.28 -15.71 -6.93
N VAL A 42 -10.88 -15.71 -5.75
CA VAL A 42 -12.08 -16.48 -5.43
C VAL A 42 -13.29 -15.57 -5.53
N TYR A 43 -14.36 -16.04 -6.18
CA TYR A 43 -15.68 -15.41 -6.20
C TYR A 43 -16.61 -16.16 -5.23
N PRO A 44 -16.80 -15.67 -3.98
CA PRO A 44 -17.52 -16.41 -2.94
C PRO A 44 -18.93 -16.84 -3.34
N LEU A 45 -19.65 -16.01 -4.10
CA LEU A 45 -21.04 -16.28 -4.49
C LEU A 45 -21.18 -17.39 -5.54
N THR A 46 -20.17 -17.59 -6.39
CA THR A 46 -20.21 -18.59 -7.47
C THR A 46 -19.29 -19.78 -7.23
N GLY A 47 -18.38 -19.67 -6.24
CA GLY A 47 -17.31 -20.63 -6.03
C GLY A 47 -16.27 -20.65 -7.16
N LYS A 48 -16.35 -19.70 -8.12
CA LYS A 48 -15.40 -19.63 -9.22
C LYS A 48 -14.04 -19.19 -8.68
N VAL A 49 -12.98 -19.91 -9.10
CA VAL A 49 -11.59 -19.57 -8.80
C VAL A 49 -10.89 -19.23 -10.11
N LEU A 50 -10.22 -18.08 -10.14
CA LEU A 50 -9.34 -17.65 -11.23
C LEU A 50 -7.90 -17.73 -10.74
N ASN A 51 -6.98 -18.24 -11.56
CA ASN A 51 -5.55 -18.24 -11.26
C ASN A 51 -4.74 -18.18 -12.57
N PRO A 52 -3.40 -18.04 -12.51
CA PRO A 52 -2.59 -17.95 -13.71
C PRO A 52 -2.73 -19.13 -14.66
N GLN A 53 -2.96 -20.34 -14.15
CA GLN A 53 -3.10 -21.55 -14.97
C GLN A 53 -4.44 -21.58 -15.72
N THR A 54 -5.54 -21.13 -15.11
CA THR A 54 -6.86 -21.11 -15.75
C THR A 54 -7.04 -19.92 -16.70
N GLU A 55 -6.46 -18.77 -16.36
CA GLU A 55 -6.59 -17.54 -17.16
C GLU A 55 -5.51 -17.39 -18.23
N GLY A 56 -4.40 -18.13 -18.12
CA GLY A 56 -3.29 -18.05 -19.08
C GLY A 56 -2.53 -16.72 -19.03
N LEU A 57 -2.59 -16.02 -17.90
CA LEU A 57 -1.92 -14.73 -17.67
C LEU A 57 -1.43 -14.63 -16.22
N THR A 58 -0.42 -13.79 -15.99
CA THR A 58 0.02 -13.41 -14.64
C THR A 58 -0.43 -11.99 -14.32
N MET A 59 -0.65 -11.70 -13.04
CA MET A 59 -0.91 -10.35 -12.55
C MET A 59 -0.02 -10.05 -11.34
N ALA A 60 0.36 -8.79 -11.17
CA ALA A 60 1.10 -8.35 -9.99
C ALA A 60 0.73 -6.92 -9.60
N LEU A 61 0.88 -6.59 -8.32
CA LEU A 61 0.76 -5.25 -7.76
C LEU A 61 2.09 -4.82 -7.16
N GLU A 62 2.51 -3.58 -7.36
CA GLU A 62 3.71 -3.02 -6.74
C GLU A 62 3.38 -1.70 -6.04
N PHE A 63 3.52 -1.69 -4.73
CA PHE A 63 3.24 -0.52 -3.90
C PHE A 63 4.55 0.19 -3.54
N SER A 64 4.57 1.50 -3.78
CA SER A 64 5.71 2.36 -3.48
C SER A 64 5.48 3.20 -2.23
N ASN A 65 6.56 3.58 -1.56
CA ASN A 65 6.52 4.50 -0.40
C ASN A 65 6.13 5.95 -0.77
N GLN A 66 5.82 6.22 -2.03
CA GLN A 66 5.36 7.52 -2.53
C GLN A 66 3.84 7.58 -2.71
N GLY A 67 3.11 6.54 -2.26
CA GLY A 67 1.65 6.49 -2.41
C GLY A 67 1.21 6.16 -3.84
N LEU A 68 2.06 5.50 -4.64
CA LEU A 68 1.70 4.98 -5.97
C LEU A 68 1.67 3.46 -5.96
N VAL A 69 0.62 2.88 -6.54
CA VAL A 69 0.52 1.46 -6.83
C VAL A 69 0.54 1.24 -8.34
N LYS A 70 1.31 0.26 -8.78
CA LYS A 70 1.37 -0.17 -10.18
C LYS A 70 0.75 -1.56 -10.33
N GLY A 71 -0.03 -1.75 -11.38
CA GLY A 71 -0.56 -3.06 -11.77
C GLY A 71 0.09 -3.56 -13.04
N TYR A 72 0.44 -4.84 -13.05
CA TYR A 72 1.10 -5.50 -14.17
C TYR A 72 0.27 -6.69 -14.64
N THR A 73 0.25 -6.94 -15.95
CA THR A 73 -0.25 -8.18 -16.56
C THR A 73 0.83 -8.74 -17.48
N ASN A 74 1.21 -10.00 -17.30
CA ASN A 74 2.31 -10.63 -18.06
C ASN A 74 3.57 -9.75 -18.07
N ASP A 75 3.96 -9.28 -16.88
CA ASP A 75 5.10 -8.37 -16.64
C ASP A 75 5.04 -6.99 -17.33
N SER A 76 3.97 -6.71 -18.07
CA SER A 76 3.76 -5.41 -18.70
C SER A 76 2.98 -4.50 -17.77
N LEU A 77 3.47 -3.28 -17.57
CA LEU A 77 2.77 -2.26 -16.78
C LEU A 77 1.43 -1.92 -17.46
N CYS A 78 0.32 -2.10 -16.73
CA CYS A 78 -1.03 -1.81 -17.21
C CYS A 78 -1.55 -0.48 -16.68
N TYR A 79 -1.32 -0.20 -15.39
CA TYR A 79 -1.75 1.04 -14.75
C TYR A 79 -0.79 1.45 -13.63
N SER A 80 -0.84 2.74 -13.30
CA SER A 80 -0.19 3.34 -12.15
C SER A 80 -1.15 4.38 -11.57
N ILE A 81 -1.55 4.22 -10.32
CA ILE A 81 -2.55 5.07 -9.67
C ILE A 81 -2.10 5.42 -8.26
N ASP A 82 -2.55 6.57 -7.76
CA ASP A 82 -2.32 6.95 -6.38
C ASP A 82 -3.11 6.01 -5.46
N TYR A 83 -2.54 5.71 -4.30
CA TYR A 83 -3.20 4.99 -3.23
C TYR A 83 -2.87 5.60 -1.88
N ARG A 84 -3.79 5.40 -0.93
CA ARG A 84 -3.53 5.57 0.49
C ARG A 84 -4.21 4.47 1.27
N ILE A 85 -3.74 4.25 2.49
CA ILE A 85 -4.35 3.31 3.42
C ILE A 85 -5.14 4.13 4.43
N GLU A 86 -6.41 3.80 4.62
CA GLU A 86 -7.23 4.35 5.69
C GLU A 86 -7.64 3.24 6.65
N LYS A 87 -7.59 3.55 7.93
CA LYS A 87 -8.10 2.69 9.00
C LYS A 87 -9.59 2.96 9.19
N TYR A 88 -10.39 1.91 9.33
CA TYR A 88 -11.80 2.08 9.66
C TYR A 88 -11.96 2.75 11.03
N SER A 89 -12.76 3.82 11.06
CA SER A 89 -13.04 4.54 12.31
C SER A 89 -13.81 3.71 13.33
N THR A 90 -14.59 2.72 12.86
CA THR A 90 -15.47 1.88 13.67
C THR A 90 -14.88 0.51 14.01
N ASP A 91 -13.80 0.10 13.34
CA ASP A 91 -13.14 -1.19 13.54
C ASP A 91 -11.62 -1.00 13.42
N PRO A 92 -10.89 -0.96 14.55
CA PRO A 92 -9.47 -0.65 14.54
C PRO A 92 -8.61 -1.74 13.90
N ASP A 93 -9.15 -2.91 13.60
CA ASP A 93 -8.41 -4.01 12.99
C ASP A 93 -8.66 -4.10 11.47
N LYS A 94 -9.44 -3.16 10.91
CA LYS A 94 -9.75 -3.10 9.48
C LYS A 94 -9.07 -1.93 8.79
N TYR A 95 -8.47 -2.25 7.65
CA TYR A 95 -7.76 -1.34 6.78
C TYR A 95 -8.32 -1.41 5.37
N GLU A 96 -8.34 -0.27 4.69
CA GLU A 96 -8.74 -0.14 3.30
C GLU A 96 -7.67 0.54 2.49
N PHE A 97 -7.47 0.03 1.29
CA PHE A 97 -6.91 0.82 0.22
C PHE A 97 -7.97 1.76 -0.32
N ILE A 98 -7.55 2.99 -0.53
CA ILE A 98 -8.28 3.94 -1.37
C ILE A 98 -7.38 4.24 -2.54
N PHE A 99 -7.78 3.73 -3.69
CA PHE A 99 -7.14 3.98 -4.96
C PHE A 99 -7.80 5.19 -5.61
N ASP A 100 -6.99 6.18 -5.99
CA ASP A 100 -7.46 7.50 -6.41
C ASP A 100 -8.45 8.07 -5.35
N SER A 101 -9.54 8.69 -5.79
CA SER A 101 -10.52 9.36 -4.94
C SER A 101 -11.74 8.50 -4.59
N GLU A 102 -12.02 7.40 -5.29
CA GLU A 102 -13.31 6.70 -5.16
C GLU A 102 -13.24 5.17 -5.02
N LEU A 103 -12.20 4.49 -5.51
CA LEU A 103 -12.15 3.02 -5.45
C LEU A 103 -11.61 2.56 -4.10
N ARG A 104 -12.44 1.83 -3.36
CA ARG A 104 -12.08 1.28 -2.04
C ARG A 104 -11.94 -0.23 -2.13
N ALA A 105 -10.93 -0.78 -1.47
CA ALA A 105 -10.76 -2.22 -1.33
C ALA A 105 -10.28 -2.54 0.08
N GLN A 106 -10.97 -3.47 0.74
CA GLN A 106 -10.52 -3.98 2.03
C GLN A 106 -9.34 -4.91 1.81
N PHE A 107 -8.37 -4.86 2.71
CA PHE A 107 -7.27 -5.80 2.65
C PHE A 107 -6.88 -6.33 4.02
N ARG A 108 -6.20 -7.48 3.99
CA ARG A 108 -5.57 -8.08 5.16
C ARG A 108 -4.21 -8.61 4.76
N LEU A 109 -3.21 -8.34 5.60
CA LEU A 109 -1.89 -8.96 5.51
C LEU A 109 -1.78 -10.09 6.54
N VAL A 110 -1.28 -11.24 6.11
CA VAL A 110 -0.91 -12.37 6.97
C VAL A 110 0.44 -12.86 6.49
N GLU A 111 1.50 -12.58 7.25
CA GLU A 111 2.88 -12.88 6.85
C GLU A 111 3.18 -12.27 5.46
N ASP A 112 3.54 -13.09 4.49
CA ASP A 112 3.83 -12.69 3.10
C ASP A 112 2.61 -12.82 2.17
N SER A 113 1.41 -12.96 2.73
CA SER A 113 0.16 -13.03 1.98
C SER A 113 -0.66 -11.75 2.14
N MET A 114 -1.18 -11.24 1.03
CA MET A 114 -2.17 -10.17 1.00
C MET A 114 -3.49 -10.70 0.44
N PHE A 115 -4.55 -10.53 1.21
CA PHE A 115 -5.92 -10.78 0.78
C PHE A 115 -6.56 -9.44 0.44
N LEU A 116 -6.96 -9.25 -0.82
CA LEU A 116 -7.57 -8.02 -1.31
C LEU A 116 -9.02 -8.29 -1.73
N ASN A 117 -9.97 -7.67 -1.04
CA ASN A 117 -11.39 -7.79 -1.34
C ASN A 117 -11.84 -6.58 -2.16
N SER A 118 -12.25 -6.82 -3.41
CA SER A 118 -12.74 -5.78 -4.32
C SER A 118 -14.24 -5.49 -4.18
N ALA A 119 -14.91 -6.03 -3.14
CA ALA A 119 -16.28 -5.68 -2.85
C ALA A 119 -16.37 -4.26 -2.30
N TYR A 120 -17.18 -3.41 -2.93
CA TYR A 120 -17.54 -2.10 -2.40
C TYR A 120 -18.32 -2.22 -1.07
N ASN A 121 -19.10 -3.29 -0.92
CA ASN A 121 -19.88 -3.59 0.27
C ASN A 121 -19.42 -4.92 0.89
N PRO A 122 -19.06 -4.96 2.19
CA PRO A 122 -18.63 -6.19 2.87
C PRO A 122 -19.68 -7.32 2.84
N TYR A 123 -20.95 -7.00 2.60
CA TYR A 123 -22.03 -7.99 2.48
C TYR A 123 -22.22 -8.55 1.07
N ASP A 124 -21.62 -7.93 0.05
CA ASP A 124 -21.84 -8.31 -1.36
C ASP A 124 -20.97 -9.48 -1.80
N GLY A 125 -20.10 -10.01 -0.92
CA GLY A 125 -19.31 -11.21 -1.21
C GLY A 125 -18.50 -11.10 -2.51
N GLY A 126 -17.95 -9.91 -2.79
CA GLY A 126 -17.18 -9.65 -4.00
C GLY A 126 -15.90 -10.49 -4.09
N PRO A 127 -15.20 -10.44 -5.23
CA PRO A 127 -14.01 -11.25 -5.45
C PRO A 127 -12.92 -10.92 -4.44
N VAL A 128 -12.27 -11.97 -3.93
CA VAL A 128 -11.13 -11.87 -3.02
C VAL A 128 -9.90 -12.40 -3.75
N GLY A 129 -8.95 -11.51 -4.02
CA GLY A 129 -7.65 -11.84 -4.56
C GLY A 129 -6.66 -12.21 -3.46
N LEU A 130 -5.94 -13.31 -3.64
CA LEU A 130 -4.77 -13.68 -2.87
C LEU A 130 -3.51 -13.30 -3.64
N TYR A 131 -2.61 -12.59 -2.98
CA TYR A 131 -1.31 -12.22 -3.51
C TYR A 131 -0.20 -12.64 -2.54
N LEU A 132 0.94 -13.05 -3.08
CA LEU A 132 2.15 -13.35 -2.32
C LEU A 132 3.24 -12.32 -2.58
N ARG A 133 3.93 -11.93 -1.53
CA ARG A 133 5.09 -11.04 -1.65
C ARG A 133 6.21 -11.73 -2.42
N LEU A 134 6.80 -11.02 -3.37
CA LEU A 134 8.07 -11.40 -3.97
C LEU A 134 9.23 -10.94 -3.08
N GLU A 135 10.14 -11.87 -2.76
CA GLU A 135 11.42 -11.58 -2.10
C GLU A 135 12.37 -10.76 -3.00
#